data_AF-A0A954L0F6-F1
#
_entry.id   AF-A0A954L0F6-F1
#
_cell.length_a   1.000
_cell.length_b   1.000
_cell.length_c   1.000
_cell.angle_alpha   90.00
_cell.angle_beta   90.00
_cell.angle_gamma   90.00
#
_symmetry.space_group_name_H-M   'P 1'
#
loop_
_entity.id
_entity.type
_entity.pdbx_description
1 polymer ?
#
loop_
_entity_poly.entity_id
_entity_poly.type
_entity_poly.pdbx_seq_one_letter_code
_entity_poly.pdbx_strand_id
1 'polypeptide(L)'
;MSERLLKSVLLLIIFCISVLRPAAADDRPADLRRQVNQHEQEVARLKRDVDSKLDADLKKLQLTLKELQDKYTKEALLDEAVAVRDCLKRLDEFADADLKLNALQADMPSLPVDAVGAIQRFAGPAKDLISTRDDAVQTAVQAHREKLSVLLEKYTKAGDLDAALAVREAIRSVGDPSPAGNKKAIGVADLKVSFPKDFAAAEQKYNQLAGKLQQQRQEATARLMKSLVSTFRSEQNRATRAGKLDDAVALRDLITSFEKETNNLKQQDLLRIHRDKLSETARQAANEFLERYHETAAASQAELDVLNKAFAPSTEQPIKEALLAGDVEKSRQLLERYYSLLRIPMIHHYRHQKPPFSKEALALVEPFEKETHDRRRACEASELPERRRLIEAFRNLLPGAPAEESQALSKAIDFFTADYTIGPQRGRLFVPDEHLPKGAVELFEDYCRETVQLEQQLAVNQSTAARKLREDLKAVVRQHVADGQLTEAWAILARGPDFDQLPLETPVKFAHVPHWADHLSDAVVLDVKKNAVLIRQPPHNNNGVWVPRRRIRFAPDDAIAVVKPGDPIPGPGMQVTDATPLKRGQTVFYQWGSSLYEATVFDLTGTGVVIKYRDRWR
;
A
#
# COMPACT_ATOMS: atom_id res chain seq x y z
N MET A 1 -62.23 -34.36 -10.81
CA MET A 1 -61.49 -34.03 -9.57
C MET A 1 -62.48 -33.85 -8.44
N SER A 2 -62.30 -34.52 -7.29
CA SER A 2 -63.22 -34.38 -6.17
C SER A 2 -63.05 -33.02 -5.50
N GLU A 3 -64.16 -32.43 -5.04
CA GLU A 3 -64.25 -31.12 -4.39
C GLU A 3 -63.31 -30.98 -3.17
N ARG A 4 -62.93 -32.10 -2.55
CA ARG A 4 -61.98 -32.15 -1.43
C ARG A 4 -60.55 -31.78 -1.86
N LEU A 5 -60.15 -32.10 -3.08
CA LEU A 5 -58.80 -31.81 -3.58
C LEU A 5 -58.61 -30.32 -3.88
N LEU A 6 -59.68 -29.65 -4.35
CA LEU A 6 -59.65 -28.23 -4.68
C LEU A 6 -59.55 -27.35 -3.42
N LYS A 7 -60.24 -27.73 -2.33
CA LYS A 7 -60.22 -27.01 -1.05
C LYS A 7 -58.86 -27.08 -0.34
N SER A 8 -58.16 -28.22 -0.44
CA SER A 8 -56.82 -28.37 0.15
C SER A 8 -55.75 -27.54 -0.58
N VAL A 9 -55.88 -27.34 -1.89
CA VAL A 9 -54.96 -26.52 -2.67
C VAL A 9 -55.15 -25.03 -2.39
N LEU A 10 -56.39 -24.57 -2.21
CA LEU A 10 -56.70 -23.17 -1.93
C LEU A 10 -56.18 -22.72 -0.55
N LEU A 11 -56.30 -23.57 0.47
CA LEU A 11 -55.80 -23.29 1.83
C LEU A 11 -54.26 -23.19 1.87
N LEU A 12 -53.56 -23.97 1.05
CA LEU A 12 -52.10 -23.91 0.94
C LEU A 12 -51.64 -22.58 0.32
N ILE A 13 -52.36 -22.08 -0.68
CA ILE A 13 -52.04 -20.81 -1.36
C ILE A 13 -52.25 -19.61 -0.43
N ILE A 14 -53.34 -19.61 0.37
CA ILE A 14 -53.60 -18.55 1.35
C ILE A 14 -52.56 -18.54 2.48
N PHE A 15 -52.11 -19.73 2.93
CA PHE A 15 -51.03 -19.85 3.91
C PHE A 15 -49.70 -19.30 3.39
N CYS A 16 -49.37 -19.53 2.10
CA CYS A 16 -48.15 -19.00 1.48
C CYS A 16 -48.16 -17.46 1.31
N ILE A 17 -49.32 -16.83 1.11
CA ILE A 17 -49.43 -15.38 0.93
C ILE A 17 -49.34 -14.62 2.27
N SER A 18 -49.64 -15.27 3.40
CA SER A 18 -49.69 -14.64 4.72
C SER A 18 -48.32 -14.44 5.39
N VAL A 19 -47.25 -15.05 4.87
CA VAL A 19 -45.90 -15.04 5.46
C VAL A 19 -45.02 -13.90 4.92
N LEU A 20 -45.51 -13.09 3.98
CA LEU A 20 -44.74 -12.05 3.31
C LEU A 20 -45.24 -10.65 3.63
N ARG A 21 -44.90 -10.15 4.84
CA ARG A 21 -45.03 -8.71 5.17
C ARG A 21 -43.94 -8.28 6.15
N PRO A 22 -42.98 -7.41 5.77
CA PRO A 22 -42.08 -6.81 6.74
C PRO A 22 -42.60 -5.42 7.15
N ALA A 23 -42.78 -5.24 8.46
CA ALA A 23 -42.81 -3.93 9.10
C ALA A 23 -41.55 -3.84 9.97
N ALA A 24 -40.71 -2.84 9.74
CA ALA A 24 -39.49 -2.61 10.50
C ALA A 24 -39.84 -2.03 11.88
N ALA A 25 -40.01 -2.92 12.86
CA ALA A 25 -39.82 -2.63 14.28
C ALA A 25 -38.57 -3.39 14.72
N ASP A 26 -37.80 -2.83 15.67
CA ASP A 26 -36.58 -3.43 16.22
C ASP A 26 -36.93 -4.73 16.99
N ASP A 27 -37.14 -5.81 16.24
CA ASP A 27 -37.58 -7.14 16.65
C ASP A 27 -36.43 -7.98 17.22
N ARG A 28 -35.45 -7.32 17.86
CA ARG A 28 -34.41 -8.05 18.59
C ARG A 28 -35.06 -8.74 19.80
N PRO A 29 -34.83 -10.05 20.00
CA PRO A 29 -35.27 -10.75 21.20
C PRO A 29 -34.88 -10.00 22.49
N ALA A 30 -35.75 -10.01 23.50
CA ALA A 30 -35.59 -9.18 24.71
C ALA A 30 -34.31 -9.50 25.51
N ASP A 31 -33.87 -10.75 25.44
CA ASP A 31 -32.60 -11.25 25.95
C ASP A 31 -31.39 -10.70 25.18
N LEU A 32 -31.47 -10.59 23.85
CA LEU A 32 -30.43 -9.99 23.03
C LEU A 32 -30.30 -8.48 23.30
N ARG A 33 -31.42 -7.76 23.44
CA ARG A 33 -31.42 -6.35 23.85
C ARG A 33 -30.79 -6.15 25.22
N ARG A 34 -31.07 -7.04 26.18
CA ARG A 34 -30.42 -7.00 27.50
C ARG A 34 -28.92 -7.21 27.40
N GLN A 35 -28.45 -8.14 26.57
CA GLN A 35 -27.01 -8.40 26.40
C GLN A 35 -26.28 -7.26 25.70
N VAL A 36 -26.87 -6.63 24.69
CA VAL A 36 -26.30 -5.45 24.02
C VAL A 36 -26.23 -4.26 24.98
N ASN A 37 -27.30 -3.98 25.72
CA ASN A 37 -27.30 -2.89 26.69
C ASN A 37 -26.31 -3.14 27.84
N GLN A 38 -26.17 -4.39 28.30
CA GLN A 38 -25.14 -4.77 29.27
C GLN A 38 -23.73 -4.54 28.70
N HIS A 39 -23.51 -4.86 27.42
CA HIS A 39 -22.23 -4.64 26.75
C HIS A 39 -21.88 -3.16 26.63
N GLU A 40 -22.82 -2.31 26.22
CA GLU A 40 -22.62 -0.86 26.14
C GLU A 40 -22.27 -0.27 27.52
N GLN A 41 -22.93 -0.76 28.58
CA GLN A 41 -22.63 -0.37 29.96
C GLN A 41 -21.24 -0.87 30.42
N GLU A 42 -20.85 -2.09 30.07
CA GLU A 42 -19.53 -2.65 30.38
C GLU A 42 -18.40 -1.89 29.64
N VAL A 43 -18.59 -1.57 28.36
CA VAL A 43 -17.64 -0.76 27.58
C VAL A 43 -17.50 0.64 28.17
N ALA A 44 -18.62 1.27 28.53
CA ALA A 44 -18.61 2.59 29.18
C ALA A 44 -17.92 2.55 30.56
N ARG A 45 -18.09 1.47 31.34
CA ARG A 45 -17.40 1.27 32.62
C ARG A 45 -15.90 1.05 32.41
N LEU A 46 -15.50 0.19 31.48
CA LEU A 46 -14.09 -0.09 31.19
C LEU A 46 -13.36 1.17 30.72
N LYS A 47 -14.00 2.01 29.90
CA LYS A 47 -13.44 3.31 29.51
C LYS A 47 -13.13 4.17 30.73
N ARG A 48 -14.09 4.33 31.65
CA ARG A 48 -13.88 5.10 32.89
C ARG A 48 -12.78 4.52 33.78
N ASP A 49 -12.71 3.19 33.89
CA ASP A 49 -11.67 2.53 34.70
C ASP A 49 -10.26 2.69 34.09
N VAL A 50 -10.16 2.71 32.76
CA VAL A 50 -8.89 2.99 32.04
C VAL A 50 -8.49 4.45 32.18
N ASP A 51 -9.42 5.38 31.95
CA ASP A 51 -9.16 6.82 32.08
C ASP A 51 -8.73 7.17 33.52
N SER A 52 -9.40 6.60 34.53
CA SER A 52 -9.03 6.79 35.94
C SER A 52 -7.65 6.24 36.29
N LYS A 53 -7.21 5.14 35.66
CA LYS A 53 -5.86 4.59 35.88
C LYS A 53 -4.79 5.43 35.20
N LEU A 54 -5.05 5.90 33.99
CA LEU A 54 -4.16 6.80 33.27
C LEU A 54 -3.95 8.11 34.03
N ASP A 55 -5.01 8.70 34.57
CA ASP A 55 -4.92 9.90 35.42
C ASP A 55 -4.08 9.66 36.68
N ALA A 56 -4.22 8.48 37.30
CA ALA A 56 -3.44 8.12 38.48
C ALA A 56 -1.94 7.93 38.14
N ASP A 57 -1.64 7.28 37.02
CA ASP A 57 -0.26 7.06 36.56
C ASP A 57 0.41 8.35 36.10
N LEU A 58 -0.33 9.25 35.44
CA LEU A 58 0.15 10.59 35.08
C LEU A 58 0.50 11.43 36.32
N LYS A 59 -0.38 11.44 37.33
CA LYS A 59 -0.11 12.14 38.61
C LYS A 59 1.11 11.56 39.33
N LYS A 60 1.26 10.24 39.32
CA LYS A 60 2.42 9.55 39.90
C LYS A 60 3.72 9.93 39.16
N LEU A 61 3.69 9.98 37.83
CA LEU A 61 4.83 10.39 37.01
C LEU A 61 5.20 11.86 37.27
N GLN A 62 4.23 12.77 37.33
CA GLN A 62 4.44 14.17 37.68
C GLN A 62 5.13 14.31 39.05
N LEU A 63 4.68 13.53 40.05
CA LEU A 63 5.29 13.54 41.37
C LEU A 63 6.76 13.06 41.32
N THR A 64 7.05 11.96 40.64
CA THR A 64 8.42 11.43 40.51
C THR A 64 9.34 12.40 39.77
N LEU A 65 8.86 13.05 38.70
CA LEU A 65 9.63 14.07 37.98
C LEU A 65 9.87 15.31 38.85
N LYS A 66 8.90 15.69 39.70
CA LYS A 66 9.08 16.80 40.64
C LYS A 66 10.16 16.48 41.67
N GLU A 67 10.16 15.28 42.23
CA GLU A 67 11.21 14.81 43.15
C GLU A 67 12.60 14.80 42.50
N LEU A 68 12.70 14.37 41.22
CA LEU A 68 13.93 14.42 40.42
C LEU A 68 14.41 15.85 40.18
N GLN A 69 13.50 16.77 39.83
CA GLN A 69 13.81 18.18 39.66
C GLN A 69 14.40 18.77 40.95
N ASP A 70 13.76 18.51 42.09
CA ASP A 70 14.18 19.02 43.39
C ASP A 70 15.52 18.42 43.82
N LYS A 71 15.76 17.13 43.49
CA LYS A 71 17.06 16.48 43.70
C LYS A 71 18.17 17.15 42.89
N TYR A 72 18.01 17.30 41.58
CA TYR A 72 19.02 17.94 40.72
C TYR A 72 19.26 19.40 41.10
N THR A 73 18.21 20.10 41.55
CA THR A 73 18.34 21.47 42.07
C THR A 73 19.20 21.51 43.35
N LYS A 74 19.04 20.56 44.27
CA LYS A 74 19.87 20.43 45.49
C LYS A 74 21.32 20.05 45.18
N GLU A 75 21.54 19.26 44.13
CA GLU A 75 22.87 18.81 43.68
C GLU A 75 23.58 19.85 42.77
N ALA A 76 22.97 21.01 42.52
CA ALA A 76 23.46 22.05 41.61
C ALA A 76 23.65 21.60 40.14
N LEU A 77 22.91 20.56 39.72
CA LEU A 77 22.83 20.04 38.35
C LEU A 77 21.72 20.77 37.59
N LEU A 78 21.98 22.03 37.22
CA LEU A 78 20.95 22.95 36.72
C LEU A 78 20.43 22.58 35.33
N ASP A 79 21.27 22.05 34.46
CA ASP A 79 20.86 21.66 33.10
C ASP A 79 19.87 20.48 33.14
N GLU A 80 20.12 19.50 34.01
CA GLU A 80 19.24 18.37 34.27
C GLU A 80 17.94 18.81 34.94
N ALA A 81 18.02 19.71 35.93
CA ALA A 81 16.83 20.27 36.57
C ALA A 81 15.94 21.05 35.58
N VAL A 82 16.54 21.78 34.63
CA VAL A 82 15.81 22.48 33.55
C VAL A 82 15.17 21.48 32.59
N ALA A 83 15.89 20.42 32.19
CA ALA A 83 15.34 19.38 31.34
C ALA A 83 14.11 18.70 31.98
N VAL A 84 14.17 18.39 33.29
CA VAL A 84 13.04 17.80 34.02
C VAL A 84 11.87 18.78 34.16
N ARG A 85 12.14 20.07 34.41
CA ARG A 85 11.11 21.13 34.43
C ARG A 85 10.38 21.24 33.11
N ASP A 86 11.11 21.22 32.00
CA ASP A 86 10.53 21.33 30.67
C ASP A 86 9.70 20.07 30.33
N CYS A 87 10.09 18.89 30.82
CA CYS A 87 9.28 17.68 30.76
C CYS A 87 7.98 17.81 31.58
N LEU A 88 8.03 18.34 32.81
CA LEU A 88 6.83 18.59 33.63
C LEU A 88 5.86 19.55 32.94
N LYS A 89 6.37 20.66 32.39
CA LYS A 89 5.54 21.64 31.67
C LYS A 89 4.81 21.01 30.48
N ARG A 90 5.47 20.13 29.74
CA ARG A 90 4.86 19.40 28.61
C ARG A 90 3.79 18.41 29.06
N LEU A 91 3.97 17.75 30.21
CA LEU A 91 2.96 16.86 30.78
C LEU A 91 1.71 17.63 31.23
N ASP A 92 1.89 18.81 31.82
CA ASP A 92 0.78 19.68 32.23
C ASP A 92 0.03 20.21 30.99
N GLU A 93 0.75 20.63 29.95
CA GLU A 93 0.16 21.05 28.67
C GLU A 93 -0.62 19.91 28.00
N PHE A 94 -0.17 18.66 28.15
CA PHE A 94 -0.88 17.48 27.64
C PHE A 94 -2.16 17.18 28.41
N ALA A 95 -2.13 17.22 29.75
CA ALA A 95 -3.31 17.04 30.59
C ALA A 95 -4.38 18.13 30.33
N ASP A 96 -3.93 19.37 30.15
CA ASP A 96 -4.80 20.49 29.78
C ASP A 96 -5.40 20.34 28.38
N ALA A 97 -4.64 19.82 27.41
CA ALA A 97 -5.11 19.61 26.05
C ALA A 97 -6.18 18.52 25.96
N ASP A 98 -6.06 17.45 26.74
CA ASP A 98 -7.04 16.36 26.76
C ASP A 98 -8.34 16.77 27.47
N LEU A 99 -8.23 17.55 28.56
CA LEU A 99 -9.37 18.20 29.21
C LEU A 99 -10.08 19.19 28.25
N LYS A 100 -9.32 19.98 27.49
CA LYS A 100 -9.86 20.90 26.48
C LYS A 100 -10.50 20.16 25.31
N LEU A 101 -9.93 19.05 24.84
CA LEU A 101 -10.49 18.26 23.75
C LEU A 101 -11.83 17.61 24.13
N ASN A 102 -11.93 17.08 25.35
CA ASN A 102 -13.17 16.52 25.88
C ASN A 102 -14.24 17.60 26.12
N ALA A 103 -13.83 18.79 26.58
CA ALA A 103 -14.74 19.96 26.70
C ALA A 103 -15.19 20.49 25.33
N LEU A 104 -14.31 20.51 24.33
CA LEU A 104 -14.60 20.94 22.95
C LEU A 104 -15.49 19.97 22.17
N GLN A 105 -15.52 18.69 22.55
CA GLN A 105 -16.46 17.70 21.98
C GLN A 105 -17.87 17.79 22.60
N ALA A 106 -17.99 18.38 23.80
CA ALA A 106 -19.28 18.55 24.47
C ALA A 106 -20.04 19.81 24.01
N ASP A 107 -19.32 20.86 23.59
CA ASP A 107 -19.90 22.11 23.09
C ASP A 107 -19.11 22.62 21.88
N MET A 108 -19.66 22.51 20.66
CA MET A 108 -19.18 23.30 19.51
C MET A 108 -20.36 23.79 18.69
N PRO A 109 -20.36 25.09 18.34
CA PRO A 109 -19.67 25.44 17.11
C PRO A 109 -18.63 26.58 17.19
N SER A 110 -17.57 26.36 16.40
CA SER A 110 -16.54 27.26 15.88
C SER A 110 -15.40 27.73 16.79
N LEU A 111 -14.17 27.33 16.44
CA LEU A 111 -12.92 27.99 16.84
C LEU A 111 -11.91 28.06 15.67
N PRO A 112 -10.99 29.05 15.70
CA PRO A 112 -10.18 29.48 14.56
C PRO A 112 -8.88 28.68 14.34
N VAL A 113 -8.32 28.90 13.16
CA VAL A 113 -7.33 28.07 12.42
C VAL A 113 -5.96 27.92 13.10
N ASP A 114 -5.62 28.74 14.09
CA ASP A 114 -4.26 28.78 14.66
C ASP A 114 -3.98 27.69 15.73
N ALA A 115 -5.01 27.01 16.24
CA ALA A 115 -4.86 25.97 17.27
C ALA A 115 -4.33 24.62 16.73
N VAL A 116 -4.51 24.34 15.43
CA VAL A 116 -4.18 23.04 14.80
C VAL A 116 -2.66 22.89 14.59
N GLY A 117 -1.95 23.99 14.36
CA GLY A 117 -0.50 24.00 14.15
C GLY A 117 0.33 23.72 15.41
N ALA A 118 -0.24 23.95 16.59
CA ALA A 118 0.39 23.61 17.87
C ALA A 118 0.31 22.10 18.15
N ILE A 119 -0.83 21.47 17.88
CA ILE A 119 -1.10 20.05 18.19
C ILE A 119 -0.20 19.08 17.40
N GLN A 120 0.17 19.42 16.17
CA GLN A 120 0.95 18.52 15.30
C GLN A 120 2.44 18.40 15.66
N ARG A 121 2.98 19.27 16.52
CA ARG A 121 4.41 19.23 16.91
C ARG A 121 4.72 18.33 18.11
N PHE A 122 3.72 17.73 18.77
CA PHE A 122 3.89 17.07 20.08
C PHE A 122 3.55 15.56 20.13
N ALA A 123 3.37 14.90 18.98
CA ALA A 123 2.80 13.55 18.88
C ALA A 123 3.76 12.36 19.17
N GLY A 124 4.92 12.57 19.80
CA GLY A 124 5.85 11.46 20.10
C GLY A 124 5.44 10.65 21.34
N PRO A 125 5.50 11.25 22.54
CA PRO A 125 5.14 10.56 23.79
C PRO A 125 3.64 10.25 23.92
N ALA A 126 2.77 11.10 23.36
CA ALA A 126 1.34 10.86 23.30
C ALA A 126 0.99 9.61 22.47
N LYS A 127 1.79 9.30 21.44
CA LYS A 127 1.58 8.14 20.56
C LYS A 127 1.87 6.82 21.27
N ASP A 128 2.81 6.78 22.20
CA ASP A 128 3.12 5.56 22.98
C ASP A 128 2.02 5.29 24.03
N LEU A 129 1.48 6.34 24.66
CA LEU A 129 0.32 6.24 25.57
C LEU A 129 -0.99 5.89 24.83
N ILE A 130 -1.23 6.50 23.66
CA ILE A 130 -2.36 6.16 22.78
C ILE A 130 -2.23 4.71 22.28
N SER A 131 -1.03 4.25 21.92
CA SER A 131 -0.79 2.84 21.54
C SER A 131 -1.13 1.89 22.69
N THR A 132 -0.77 2.24 23.93
CA THR A 132 -1.07 1.40 25.11
C THR A 132 -2.59 1.35 25.39
N ARG A 133 -3.28 2.47 25.16
CA ARG A 133 -4.75 2.57 25.25
C ARG A 133 -5.42 1.72 24.16
N ASP A 134 -4.93 1.80 22.93
CA ASP A 134 -5.45 1.03 21.80
C ASP A 134 -5.23 -0.48 22.03
N ASP A 135 -4.06 -0.90 22.52
CA ASP A 135 -3.78 -2.31 22.84
C ASP A 135 -4.69 -2.87 23.94
N ALA A 136 -5.01 -2.08 24.96
CA ALA A 136 -5.94 -2.48 26.02
C ALA A 136 -7.39 -2.59 25.50
N VAL A 137 -7.82 -1.65 24.65
CA VAL A 137 -9.14 -1.69 23.99
C VAL A 137 -9.22 -2.89 23.03
N GLN A 138 -8.17 -3.16 22.26
CA GLN A 138 -8.08 -4.32 21.35
C GLN A 138 -8.15 -5.64 22.12
N THR A 139 -7.44 -5.73 23.26
CA THR A 139 -7.49 -6.91 24.13
C THR A 139 -8.90 -7.16 24.68
N ALA A 140 -9.62 -6.10 25.08
CA ALA A 140 -10.99 -6.20 25.56
C ALA A 140 -11.99 -6.58 24.44
N VAL A 141 -11.83 -6.01 23.25
CA VAL A 141 -12.62 -6.33 22.04
C VAL A 141 -12.42 -7.80 21.66
N GLN A 142 -11.19 -8.29 21.69
CA GLN A 142 -10.86 -9.67 21.39
C GLN A 142 -11.46 -10.65 22.41
N ALA A 143 -11.31 -10.38 23.71
CA ALA A 143 -11.91 -11.19 24.76
C ALA A 143 -13.45 -11.26 24.66
N HIS A 144 -14.08 -10.20 24.14
CA HIS A 144 -15.54 -10.19 23.92
C HIS A 144 -15.94 -10.97 22.66
N ARG A 145 -15.16 -10.88 21.57
CA ARG A 145 -15.34 -11.69 20.35
C ARG A 145 -15.26 -13.18 20.66
N GLU A 146 -14.40 -13.58 21.58
CA GLU A 146 -14.29 -14.95 22.08
C GLU A 146 -15.56 -15.40 22.83
N LYS A 147 -16.11 -14.56 23.71
CA LYS A 147 -17.40 -14.83 24.39
C LYS A 147 -18.56 -14.98 23.40
N LEU A 148 -18.64 -14.11 22.39
CA LEU A 148 -19.66 -14.20 21.33
C LEU A 148 -19.46 -15.45 20.46
N SER A 149 -18.22 -15.87 20.23
CA SER A 149 -17.93 -17.10 19.48
C SER A 149 -18.40 -18.35 20.23
N VAL A 150 -18.28 -18.39 21.56
CA VAL A 150 -18.83 -19.45 22.41
C VAL A 150 -20.36 -19.48 22.35
N LEU A 151 -21.02 -18.31 22.34
CA LEU A 151 -22.48 -18.22 22.16
C LEU A 151 -22.92 -18.68 20.77
N LEU A 152 -22.18 -18.32 19.73
CA LEU A 152 -22.43 -18.76 18.36
C LEU A 152 -22.38 -20.29 18.28
N GLU A 153 -21.36 -20.90 18.88
CA GLU A 153 -21.23 -22.36 18.94
C GLU A 153 -22.38 -23.01 19.72
N LYS A 154 -22.77 -22.42 20.86
CA LYS A 154 -23.90 -22.90 21.67
C LYS A 154 -25.21 -22.91 20.87
N TYR A 155 -25.58 -21.80 20.22
CA TYR A 155 -26.82 -21.72 19.45
C TYR A 155 -26.79 -22.57 18.18
N THR A 156 -25.61 -22.67 17.53
CA THR A 156 -25.41 -23.58 16.40
C THR A 156 -25.63 -25.04 16.81
N LYS A 157 -25.11 -25.47 17.97
CA LYS A 157 -25.32 -26.84 18.50
C LYS A 157 -26.77 -27.10 18.93
N ALA A 158 -27.46 -26.07 19.42
CA ALA A 158 -28.86 -26.16 19.81
C ALA A 158 -29.84 -26.19 18.60
N GLY A 159 -29.34 -25.92 17.38
CA GLY A 159 -30.18 -25.83 16.17
C GLY A 159 -30.99 -24.52 16.07
N ASP A 160 -30.69 -23.53 16.91
CA ASP A 160 -31.35 -22.22 16.91
C ASP A 160 -30.63 -21.29 15.92
N LEU A 161 -31.06 -21.39 14.65
CA LEU A 161 -30.42 -20.71 13.51
C LEU A 161 -30.60 -19.18 13.57
N ASP A 162 -31.71 -18.69 14.09
CA ASP A 162 -31.99 -17.25 14.19
C ASP A 162 -31.13 -16.60 15.27
N ALA A 163 -30.98 -17.25 16.43
CA ALA A 163 -30.06 -16.81 17.47
C ALA A 163 -28.59 -16.88 17.00
N ALA A 164 -28.21 -17.94 16.27
CA ALA A 164 -26.87 -18.08 15.71
C ALA A 164 -26.56 -16.98 14.66
N LEU A 165 -27.53 -16.63 13.80
CA LEU A 165 -27.41 -15.52 12.85
C LEU A 165 -27.27 -14.17 13.55
N ALA A 166 -28.06 -13.91 14.60
CA ALA A 166 -27.96 -12.68 15.38
C ALA A 166 -26.60 -12.54 16.08
N VAL A 167 -26.08 -13.61 16.68
CA VAL A 167 -24.73 -13.60 17.29
C VAL A 167 -23.64 -13.42 16.24
N ARG A 168 -23.82 -13.99 15.05
CA ARG A 168 -22.88 -13.82 13.93
C ARG A 168 -22.84 -12.37 13.42
N GLU A 169 -23.98 -11.70 13.33
CA GLU A 169 -24.01 -10.26 13.00
C GLU A 169 -23.44 -9.41 14.13
N ALA A 170 -23.66 -9.78 15.40
CA ALA A 170 -23.02 -9.12 16.54
C ALA A 170 -21.48 -9.22 16.44
N ILE A 171 -20.93 -10.41 16.14
CA ILE A 171 -19.49 -10.59 15.88
C ILE A 171 -18.99 -9.74 14.71
N ARG A 172 -19.80 -9.55 13.66
CA ARG A 172 -19.44 -8.72 12.49
C ARG A 172 -19.48 -7.22 12.81
N SER A 173 -20.40 -6.79 13.68
CA SER A 173 -20.50 -5.39 14.14
C SER A 173 -19.41 -4.99 15.13
N VAL A 174 -18.77 -5.95 15.80
CA VAL A 174 -17.55 -5.76 16.59
C VAL A 174 -16.40 -5.65 15.59
N GLY A 175 -16.10 -4.41 15.16
CA GLY A 175 -15.25 -4.07 14.02
C GLY A 175 -13.93 -4.85 13.90
N ASP A 176 -13.51 -5.10 12.66
CA ASP A 176 -12.33 -5.91 12.34
C ASP A 176 -11.04 -5.17 12.72
N PRO A 177 -10.20 -5.72 13.62
CA PRO A 177 -8.95 -5.08 13.98
C PRO A 177 -7.89 -5.47 12.95
N SER A 178 -7.77 -4.70 11.88
CA SER A 178 -6.61 -4.80 11.00
C SER A 178 -5.70 -3.58 11.20
N PRO A 179 -4.53 -3.75 11.84
CA PRO A 179 -3.47 -2.78 11.74
C PRO A 179 -2.59 -3.15 10.54
N ALA A 180 -2.70 -2.37 9.46
CA ALA A 180 -1.58 -2.21 8.54
C ALA A 180 -0.49 -1.41 9.28
N GLY A 181 0.41 -2.12 9.97
CA GLY A 181 1.68 -1.57 10.44
C GLY A 181 1.98 -1.74 11.93
N ASN A 182 2.48 -2.91 12.32
CA ASN A 182 3.62 -2.99 13.25
C ASN A 182 4.21 -4.41 13.25
N LYS A 183 5.46 -4.53 12.78
CA LYS A 183 6.31 -5.69 13.06
C LYS A 183 7.47 -5.23 13.93
N LYS A 184 7.50 -5.66 15.18
CA LYS A 184 8.76 -6.05 15.83
C LYS A 184 8.55 -7.21 16.81
N ALA A 185 9.27 -8.29 16.49
CA ALA A 185 9.90 -9.27 17.37
C ALA A 185 9.02 -10.17 18.26
N ILE A 186 8.47 -11.25 17.69
CA ILE A 186 8.59 -12.61 18.27
C ILE A 186 8.92 -13.57 17.11
N GLY A 187 9.85 -14.50 17.35
CA GLY A 187 10.53 -15.32 16.35
C GLY A 187 9.60 -16.12 15.44
N VAL A 188 9.93 -16.07 14.14
CA VAL A 188 9.38 -16.97 13.12
C VAL A 188 10.56 -17.76 12.57
N ALA A 189 10.80 -18.93 13.16
CA ALA A 189 11.06 -20.10 12.34
C ALA A 189 9.68 -20.63 11.93
N ASP A 190 9.51 -20.90 10.64
CA ASP A 190 8.34 -21.49 10.00
C ASP A 190 7.04 -20.67 9.97
N LEU A 191 6.89 -19.84 8.92
CA LEU A 191 5.61 -19.65 8.25
C LEU A 191 5.85 -19.15 6.82
N LYS A 192 5.88 -20.12 5.89
CA LYS A 192 5.74 -19.91 4.45
C LYS A 192 4.36 -19.30 4.19
N VAL A 193 4.32 -18.07 3.69
CA VAL A 193 3.10 -17.51 3.09
C VAL A 193 2.91 -18.19 1.73
N SER A 194 2.14 -19.27 1.74
CA SER A 194 1.45 -19.76 0.54
C SER A 194 0.09 -19.05 0.45
N PHE A 195 -0.32 -18.64 -0.75
CA PHE A 195 -1.70 -18.26 -1.05
C PHE A 195 -2.69 -19.29 -0.47
N PRO A 196 -3.85 -18.87 0.07
CA PRO A 196 -4.50 -19.62 1.14
C PRO A 196 -5.04 -20.97 0.65
N LYS A 197 -4.56 -22.05 1.29
CA LYS A 197 -5.21 -23.38 1.29
C LYS A 197 -6.67 -23.31 1.75
N ASP A 198 -7.06 -22.22 2.41
CA ASP A 198 -8.41 -21.98 2.94
C ASP A 198 -9.47 -21.74 1.87
N PHE A 199 -9.10 -21.24 0.68
CA PHE A 199 -10.08 -21.11 -0.42
C PHE A 199 -10.41 -22.48 -0.99
N ALA A 200 -9.40 -23.32 -1.25
CA ALA A 200 -9.60 -24.70 -1.69
C ALA A 200 -10.32 -25.53 -0.61
N ALA A 201 -10.03 -25.32 0.68
CA ALA A 201 -10.73 -25.97 1.78
C ALA A 201 -12.18 -25.49 1.92
N ALA A 202 -12.46 -24.20 1.72
CA ALA A 202 -13.82 -23.65 1.72
C ALA A 202 -14.63 -24.13 0.52
N GLU A 203 -14.03 -24.18 -0.67
CA GLU A 203 -14.63 -24.73 -1.89
C GLU A 203 -14.89 -26.24 -1.74
N GLN A 204 -13.94 -26.99 -1.19
CA GLN A 204 -14.11 -28.41 -0.88
C GLN A 204 -15.23 -28.63 0.14
N LYS A 205 -15.32 -27.80 1.19
CA LYS A 205 -16.37 -27.89 2.21
C LYS A 205 -17.74 -27.50 1.65
N TYR A 206 -17.80 -26.51 0.77
CA TYR A 206 -19.01 -26.14 0.02
C TYR A 206 -19.48 -27.31 -0.86
N ASN A 207 -18.57 -27.90 -1.65
CA ASN A 207 -18.88 -29.03 -2.52
C ASN A 207 -19.32 -30.28 -1.73
N GLN A 208 -18.74 -30.52 -0.56
CA GLN A 208 -19.17 -31.58 0.36
C GLN A 208 -20.58 -31.33 0.93
N LEU A 209 -20.89 -30.09 1.32
CA LEU A 209 -22.22 -29.72 1.82
C LEU A 209 -23.28 -29.78 0.72
N ALA A 210 -22.96 -29.31 -0.48
CA ALA A 210 -23.83 -29.43 -1.65
C ALA A 210 -24.12 -30.91 -1.99
N GLY A 211 -23.10 -31.77 -1.95
CA GLY A 211 -23.26 -33.21 -2.14
C GLY A 211 -24.14 -33.87 -1.08
N LYS A 212 -23.97 -33.53 0.21
CA LYS A 212 -24.81 -34.04 1.30
C LYS A 212 -26.27 -33.59 1.16
N LEU A 213 -26.51 -32.32 0.82
CA LEU A 213 -27.86 -31.81 0.62
C LEU A 213 -28.55 -32.49 -0.57
N GLN A 214 -27.80 -32.74 -1.65
CA GLN A 214 -28.28 -33.47 -2.82
C GLN A 214 -28.63 -34.92 -2.47
N GLN A 215 -27.79 -35.61 -1.70
CA GLN A 215 -28.05 -36.96 -1.22
C GLN A 215 -29.30 -37.02 -0.33
N GLN A 216 -29.46 -36.09 0.63
CA GLN A 216 -30.64 -36.03 1.49
C GLN A 216 -31.93 -35.81 0.69
N ARG A 217 -31.89 -34.97 -0.36
CA ARG A 217 -33.03 -34.78 -1.28
C ARG A 217 -33.35 -36.06 -2.05
N GLN A 218 -32.33 -36.75 -2.57
CA GLN A 218 -32.51 -38.03 -3.27
C GLN A 218 -33.14 -39.09 -2.34
N GLU A 219 -32.67 -39.18 -1.10
CA GLU A 219 -33.23 -40.10 -0.10
C GLU A 219 -34.67 -39.74 0.28
N ALA A 220 -34.99 -38.46 0.44
CA ALA A 220 -36.35 -37.99 0.73
C ALA A 220 -37.31 -38.31 -0.43
N THR A 221 -36.91 -38.02 -1.67
CA THR A 221 -37.70 -38.34 -2.86
C THR A 221 -37.88 -39.86 -3.02
N ALA A 222 -36.82 -40.66 -2.82
CA ALA A 222 -36.92 -42.11 -2.89
C ALA A 222 -37.88 -42.69 -1.83
N ARG A 223 -37.87 -42.15 -0.60
CA ARG A 223 -38.83 -42.53 0.46
C ARG A 223 -40.27 -42.20 0.08
N LEU A 224 -40.49 -41.03 -0.50
CA LEU A 224 -41.82 -40.57 -0.92
C LEU A 224 -42.36 -41.44 -2.06
N MET A 225 -41.53 -41.75 -3.07
CA MET A 225 -41.90 -42.64 -4.18
C MET A 225 -42.20 -44.06 -3.69
N LYS A 226 -41.38 -44.60 -2.78
CA LYS A 226 -41.61 -45.93 -2.18
C LYS A 226 -42.92 -45.97 -1.39
N SER A 227 -43.26 -44.89 -0.68
CA SER A 227 -44.52 -44.75 0.04
C SER A 227 -45.71 -44.76 -0.94
N LEU A 228 -45.67 -43.95 -2.00
CA LEU A 228 -46.70 -43.89 -3.04
C LEU A 228 -46.95 -45.24 -3.73
N VAL A 229 -45.88 -45.93 -4.13
CA VAL A 229 -45.98 -47.28 -4.73
C VAL A 229 -46.61 -48.27 -3.74
N SER A 230 -46.27 -48.19 -2.45
CA SER A 230 -46.88 -49.06 -1.43
C SER A 230 -48.38 -48.79 -1.27
N THR A 231 -48.80 -47.53 -1.33
CA THR A 231 -50.22 -47.15 -1.29
C THR A 231 -50.97 -47.65 -2.52
N PHE A 232 -50.40 -47.49 -3.71
CA PHE A 232 -51.02 -47.99 -4.94
C PHE A 232 -51.13 -49.52 -4.97
N ARG A 233 -50.10 -50.25 -4.49
CA ARG A 233 -50.18 -51.71 -4.35
C ARG A 233 -51.25 -52.14 -3.33
N SER A 234 -51.42 -51.39 -2.25
CA SER A 234 -52.49 -51.64 -1.27
C SER A 234 -53.88 -51.48 -1.90
N GLU A 235 -54.11 -50.41 -2.65
CA GLU A 235 -55.39 -50.17 -3.35
C GLU A 235 -55.60 -51.17 -4.50
N GLN A 236 -54.54 -51.58 -5.21
CA GLN A 236 -54.60 -52.63 -6.22
C GLN A 236 -55.07 -53.96 -5.60
N ASN A 237 -54.50 -54.33 -4.45
CA ASN A 237 -54.90 -55.54 -3.72
C ASN A 237 -56.36 -55.44 -3.24
N ARG A 238 -56.79 -54.25 -2.83
CA ARG A 238 -58.17 -53.99 -2.41
C ARG A 238 -59.17 -54.14 -3.57
N ALA A 239 -58.84 -53.56 -4.73
CA ALA A 239 -59.63 -53.71 -5.95
C ALA A 239 -59.72 -55.18 -6.40
N THR A 240 -58.60 -55.90 -6.32
CA THR A 240 -58.54 -57.35 -6.63
C THR A 240 -59.47 -58.16 -5.73
N ARG A 241 -59.43 -57.93 -4.41
CA ARG A 241 -60.32 -58.61 -3.44
C ARG A 241 -61.79 -58.27 -3.64
N ALA A 242 -62.08 -57.08 -4.15
CA ALA A 242 -63.44 -56.63 -4.44
C ALA A 242 -63.99 -57.13 -5.79
N GLY A 243 -63.23 -57.94 -6.55
CA GLY A 243 -63.63 -58.44 -7.87
C GLY A 243 -63.58 -57.37 -8.98
N LYS A 244 -62.98 -56.21 -8.72
CA LYS A 244 -62.84 -55.11 -9.70
C LYS A 244 -61.55 -55.27 -10.50
N LEU A 245 -61.55 -56.23 -11.43
CA LEU A 245 -60.37 -56.61 -12.20
C LEU A 245 -59.82 -55.46 -13.07
N ASP A 246 -60.69 -54.65 -13.69
CA ASP A 246 -60.26 -53.54 -14.54
C ASP A 246 -59.53 -52.44 -13.75
N ASP A 247 -60.04 -52.10 -12.56
CA ASP A 247 -59.39 -51.14 -11.64
C ASP A 247 -58.03 -51.68 -11.16
N ALA A 248 -57.93 -52.98 -10.88
CA ALA A 248 -56.69 -53.62 -10.45
C ALA A 248 -55.63 -53.68 -11.56
N VAL A 249 -56.04 -53.90 -12.81
CA VAL A 249 -55.15 -53.85 -13.98
C VAL A 249 -54.69 -52.42 -14.25
N ALA A 250 -55.60 -51.44 -14.20
CA ALA A 250 -55.24 -50.03 -14.35
C ALA A 250 -54.23 -49.56 -13.29
N LEU A 251 -54.40 -49.97 -12.03
CA LEU A 251 -53.46 -49.67 -10.96
C LEU A 251 -52.11 -50.39 -11.15
N ARG A 252 -52.09 -51.63 -11.64
CA ARG A 252 -50.85 -52.36 -11.96
C ARG A 252 -50.04 -51.63 -13.03
N ASP A 253 -50.71 -51.22 -14.09
CA ASP A 253 -50.07 -50.60 -15.24
C ASP A 253 -49.58 -49.19 -14.87
N LEU A 254 -50.34 -48.46 -14.01
CA LEU A 254 -49.91 -47.21 -13.40
C LEU A 254 -48.66 -47.39 -12.53
N ILE A 255 -48.64 -48.39 -11.64
CA ILE A 255 -47.46 -48.70 -10.80
C ILE A 255 -46.26 -49.02 -11.68
N THR A 256 -46.44 -49.83 -12.72
CA THR A 256 -45.37 -50.23 -13.64
C THR A 256 -44.82 -49.05 -14.44
N SER A 257 -45.71 -48.17 -14.92
CA SER A 257 -45.32 -46.93 -15.60
C SER A 257 -44.58 -45.99 -14.65
N PHE A 258 -45.07 -45.85 -13.42
CA PHE A 258 -44.46 -45.00 -12.40
C PHE A 258 -43.08 -45.51 -11.97
N GLU A 259 -42.92 -46.82 -11.75
CA GLU A 259 -41.62 -47.44 -11.46
C GLU A 259 -40.65 -47.29 -12.64
N LYS A 260 -41.14 -47.41 -13.89
CA LYS A 260 -40.34 -47.20 -15.11
C LYS A 260 -39.91 -45.73 -15.28
N GLU A 261 -40.82 -44.78 -15.06
CA GLU A 261 -40.50 -43.35 -15.10
C GLU A 261 -39.57 -42.93 -13.96
N THR A 262 -39.76 -43.46 -12.76
CA THR A 262 -38.87 -43.19 -11.61
C THR A 262 -37.45 -43.72 -11.87
N ASN A 263 -37.32 -44.86 -12.55
CA ASN A 263 -36.05 -45.42 -12.99
C ASN A 263 -35.43 -44.67 -14.19
N ASN A 264 -36.25 -44.02 -15.02
CA ASN A 264 -35.81 -43.21 -16.17
C ASN A 264 -35.53 -41.74 -15.80
N LEU A 265 -36.11 -41.22 -14.72
CA LEU A 265 -35.77 -39.95 -14.06
C LEU A 265 -34.39 -40.00 -13.39
N LYS A 266 -33.40 -40.61 -14.04
CA LYS A 266 -31.99 -40.51 -13.69
C LYS A 266 -31.55 -39.06 -13.86
N GLN A 267 -31.58 -38.32 -12.76
CA GLN A 267 -30.75 -37.18 -12.39
C GLN A 267 -30.72 -35.95 -13.32
N GLN A 268 -30.66 -36.06 -14.64
CA GLN A 268 -30.41 -34.95 -15.56
C GLN A 268 -31.58 -33.97 -15.70
N ASP A 269 -32.83 -34.43 -15.81
CA ASP A 269 -33.98 -33.51 -16.02
C ASP A 269 -34.41 -32.80 -14.73
N LEU A 270 -34.34 -33.48 -13.58
CA LEU A 270 -34.55 -32.85 -12.27
C LEU A 270 -33.42 -31.87 -11.92
N LEU A 271 -32.16 -32.19 -12.28
CA LEU A 271 -31.04 -31.25 -12.14
C LEU A 271 -31.20 -30.07 -13.10
N ARG A 272 -31.70 -30.27 -14.33
CA ARG A 272 -31.94 -29.19 -15.29
C ARG A 272 -33.03 -28.24 -14.79
N ILE A 273 -34.20 -28.75 -14.40
CA ILE A 273 -35.30 -27.93 -13.88
C ILE A 273 -34.91 -27.20 -12.58
N HIS A 274 -34.18 -27.85 -11.67
CA HIS A 274 -33.70 -27.17 -10.46
C HIS A 274 -32.57 -26.19 -10.74
N ARG A 275 -31.66 -26.48 -11.67
CA ARG A 275 -30.59 -25.55 -12.09
C ARG A 275 -31.17 -24.33 -12.78
N ASP A 276 -32.16 -24.51 -13.64
CA ASP A 276 -32.82 -23.41 -14.36
C ASP A 276 -33.62 -22.55 -13.38
N LYS A 277 -34.38 -23.16 -12.45
CA LYS A 277 -35.10 -22.40 -11.41
C LYS A 277 -34.18 -21.73 -10.39
N LEU A 278 -33.11 -22.39 -9.94
CA LEU A 278 -32.10 -21.77 -9.05
C LEU A 278 -31.36 -20.65 -9.78
N SER A 279 -31.07 -20.81 -11.07
CA SER A 279 -30.48 -19.77 -11.92
C SER A 279 -31.44 -18.60 -12.07
N GLU A 280 -32.74 -18.84 -12.22
CA GLU A 280 -33.73 -17.78 -12.39
C GLU A 280 -34.00 -17.03 -11.09
N THR A 281 -34.14 -17.73 -9.95
CA THR A 281 -34.24 -17.09 -8.63
C THR A 281 -32.96 -16.35 -8.26
N ALA A 282 -31.77 -16.90 -8.56
CA ALA A 282 -30.51 -16.21 -8.33
C ALA A 282 -30.36 -14.99 -9.25
N ARG A 283 -30.82 -15.06 -10.50
CA ARG A 283 -30.81 -13.94 -11.43
C ARG A 283 -31.79 -12.85 -11.02
N GLN A 284 -32.97 -13.22 -10.52
CA GLN A 284 -33.94 -12.29 -9.99
C GLN A 284 -33.42 -11.60 -8.71
N ALA A 285 -32.84 -12.36 -7.77
CA ALA A 285 -32.21 -11.80 -6.58
C ALA A 285 -31.00 -10.90 -6.91
N ALA A 286 -30.20 -11.28 -7.92
CA ALA A 286 -29.10 -10.46 -8.41
C ALA A 286 -29.59 -9.16 -9.07
N ASN A 287 -30.67 -9.23 -9.86
CA ASN A 287 -31.28 -8.05 -10.46
C ASN A 287 -31.90 -7.13 -9.40
N GLU A 288 -32.64 -7.66 -8.43
CA GLU A 288 -33.20 -6.89 -7.31
C GLU A 288 -32.09 -6.27 -6.45
N PHE A 289 -30.98 -6.98 -6.24
CA PHE A 289 -29.81 -6.44 -5.56
C PHE A 289 -29.17 -5.32 -6.38
N LEU A 290 -28.99 -5.50 -7.70
CA LEU A 290 -28.44 -4.47 -8.59
C LEU A 290 -29.34 -3.24 -8.66
N GLU A 291 -30.67 -3.40 -8.73
CA GLU A 291 -31.63 -2.30 -8.69
C GLU A 291 -31.53 -1.53 -7.38
N ARG A 292 -31.55 -2.21 -6.22
CA ARG A 292 -31.36 -1.55 -4.92
C ARG A 292 -29.99 -0.88 -4.79
N TYR A 293 -28.96 -1.51 -5.33
CA TYR A 293 -27.61 -0.94 -5.37
C TYR A 293 -27.60 0.34 -6.21
N HIS A 294 -28.23 0.34 -7.39
CA HIS A 294 -28.34 1.52 -8.25
C HIS A 294 -29.19 2.62 -7.62
N GLU A 295 -30.30 2.30 -6.96
CA GLU A 295 -31.12 3.26 -6.21
C GLU A 295 -30.33 3.89 -5.06
N THR A 296 -29.62 3.07 -4.28
CA THR A 296 -28.78 3.55 -3.16
C THR A 296 -27.62 4.41 -3.69
N ALA A 297 -26.98 3.99 -4.78
CA ALA A 297 -25.91 4.75 -5.43
C ALA A 297 -26.43 6.09 -5.98
N ALA A 298 -27.61 6.12 -6.60
CA ALA A 298 -28.23 7.34 -7.10
C ALA A 298 -28.62 8.30 -5.95
N ALA A 299 -29.17 7.78 -4.85
CA ALA A 299 -29.49 8.58 -3.66
C ALA A 299 -28.23 9.16 -3.01
N SER A 300 -27.18 8.35 -2.83
CA SER A 300 -25.88 8.81 -2.33
C SER A 300 -25.22 9.83 -3.26
N GLN A 301 -25.36 9.67 -4.58
CA GLN A 301 -24.84 10.64 -5.55
C GLN A 301 -25.60 11.97 -5.47
N ALA A 302 -26.94 11.93 -5.33
CA ALA A 302 -27.74 13.15 -5.19
C ALA A 302 -27.40 13.91 -3.89
N GLU A 303 -27.16 13.20 -2.78
CA GLU A 303 -26.74 13.79 -1.52
C GLU A 303 -25.32 14.39 -1.62
N LEU A 304 -24.39 13.69 -2.27
CA LEU A 304 -23.07 14.20 -2.60
C LEU A 304 -23.16 15.46 -3.47
N ASP A 305 -24.04 15.50 -4.47
CA ASP A 305 -24.20 16.67 -5.33
C ASP A 305 -24.72 17.90 -4.57
N VAL A 306 -25.61 17.70 -3.59
CA VAL A 306 -26.09 18.76 -2.68
C VAL A 306 -24.96 19.27 -1.78
N LEU A 307 -24.19 18.36 -1.17
CA LEU A 307 -23.04 18.72 -0.36
C LEU A 307 -21.99 19.44 -1.20
N ASN A 308 -21.68 18.95 -2.40
CA ASN A 308 -20.73 19.57 -3.31
C ASN A 308 -21.15 20.99 -3.69
N LYS A 309 -22.44 21.20 -4.01
CA LYS A 309 -22.97 22.55 -4.28
C LYS A 309 -22.87 23.49 -3.07
N ALA A 310 -23.06 22.98 -1.85
CA ALA A 310 -22.98 23.77 -0.64
C ALA A 310 -21.53 24.11 -0.24
N PHE A 311 -20.60 23.16 -0.42
CA PHE A 311 -19.22 23.30 0.02
C PHE A 311 -18.31 23.93 -1.04
N ALA A 312 -18.57 23.71 -2.34
CA ALA A 312 -17.76 24.21 -3.45
C ALA A 312 -17.46 25.72 -3.34
N PRO A 313 -18.42 26.62 -3.10
CA PRO A 313 -18.12 28.06 -3.03
C PRO A 313 -17.16 28.43 -1.90
N SER A 314 -17.22 27.73 -0.77
CA SER A 314 -16.41 28.01 0.43
C SER A 314 -14.98 27.46 0.36
N THR A 315 -14.71 26.54 -0.58
CA THR A 315 -13.41 25.86 -0.71
C THR A 315 -12.73 26.10 -2.06
N GLU A 316 -13.49 26.19 -3.16
CA GLU A 316 -12.95 26.46 -4.49
C GLU A 316 -12.36 27.86 -4.60
N GLN A 317 -13.02 28.88 -4.03
CA GLN A 317 -12.53 30.25 -4.12
C GLN A 317 -11.15 30.42 -3.44
N PRO A 318 -10.92 29.89 -2.21
CA PRO A 318 -9.57 29.83 -1.62
C PRO A 318 -8.55 29.05 -2.45
N ILE A 319 -8.95 27.95 -3.11
CA ILE A 319 -8.05 27.16 -3.98
C ILE A 319 -7.65 27.99 -5.20
N LYS A 320 -8.62 28.65 -5.86
CA LYS A 320 -8.37 29.53 -7.01
C LYS A 320 -7.40 30.65 -6.63
N GLU A 321 -7.64 31.32 -5.49
CA GLU A 321 -6.77 32.38 -5.00
C GLU A 321 -5.35 31.88 -4.71
N ALA A 322 -5.19 30.70 -4.08
CA ALA A 322 -3.88 30.11 -3.82
C ALA A 322 -3.14 29.72 -5.11
N LEU A 323 -3.84 29.13 -6.09
CA LEU A 323 -3.27 28.76 -7.39
C LEU A 323 -2.85 30.00 -8.19
N LEU A 324 -3.68 31.05 -8.22
CA LEU A 324 -3.37 32.31 -8.90
C LEU A 324 -2.21 33.07 -8.24
N ALA A 325 -2.07 32.96 -6.92
CA ALA A 325 -0.93 33.48 -6.17
C ALA A 325 0.35 32.65 -6.37
N GLY A 326 0.25 31.44 -6.93
CA GLY A 326 1.38 30.51 -7.09
C GLY A 326 1.85 29.86 -5.78
N ASP A 327 1.00 29.83 -4.75
CA ASP A 327 1.30 29.21 -3.45
C ASP A 327 1.02 27.70 -3.52
N VAL A 328 2.05 26.93 -3.92
CA VAL A 328 1.95 25.48 -4.17
C VAL A 328 1.50 24.72 -2.92
N GLU A 329 2.07 25.06 -1.76
CA GLU A 329 1.83 24.34 -0.51
C GLU A 329 0.44 24.63 0.05
N LYS A 330 0.01 25.89 0.04
CA LYS A 330 -1.37 26.24 0.41
C LYS A 330 -2.38 25.63 -0.55
N SER A 331 -2.11 25.67 -1.85
CA SER A 331 -2.97 25.03 -2.87
C SER A 331 -3.09 23.52 -2.62
N ARG A 332 -1.98 22.84 -2.29
CA ARG A 332 -1.95 21.41 -1.94
C ARG A 332 -2.82 21.13 -0.72
N GLN A 333 -2.63 21.87 0.38
CA GLN A 333 -3.40 21.67 1.61
C GLN A 333 -4.90 21.91 1.39
N LEU A 334 -5.27 22.94 0.63
CA LEU A 334 -6.65 23.24 0.31
C LEU A 334 -7.29 22.18 -0.61
N LEU A 335 -6.54 21.66 -1.59
CA LEU A 335 -6.99 20.55 -2.44
C LEU A 335 -7.13 19.26 -1.65
N GLU A 336 -6.17 18.90 -0.81
CA GLU A 336 -6.25 17.73 0.08
C GLU A 336 -7.51 17.82 0.97
N ARG A 337 -7.78 19.01 1.53
CA ARG A 337 -9.01 19.26 2.29
C ARG A 337 -10.26 19.12 1.43
N TYR A 338 -10.31 19.77 0.26
CA TYR A 338 -11.43 19.69 -0.68
C TYR A 338 -11.76 18.25 -1.07
N TYR A 339 -10.75 17.45 -1.40
CA TYR A 339 -10.91 16.04 -1.74
C TYR A 339 -11.26 15.14 -0.55
N SER A 340 -10.75 15.44 0.65
CA SER A 340 -11.15 14.73 1.86
C SER A 340 -12.63 14.93 2.17
N LEU A 341 -13.17 16.10 1.86
CA LEU A 341 -14.59 16.43 1.99
C LEU A 341 -15.44 15.75 0.91
N LEU A 342 -14.91 15.61 -0.30
CA LEU A 342 -15.56 14.93 -1.41
C LEU A 342 -15.69 13.40 -1.22
N ARG A 343 -15.03 12.79 -0.22
CA ARG A 343 -14.99 11.33 0.01
C ARG A 343 -14.64 10.49 -1.23
N ILE A 344 -13.97 11.07 -2.23
CA ILE A 344 -13.56 10.31 -3.43
C ILE A 344 -12.18 9.71 -3.17
N PRO A 345 -11.96 8.39 -3.36
CA PRO A 345 -10.65 7.73 -3.27
C PRO A 345 -9.64 8.19 -4.35
N MET A 346 -9.95 9.24 -5.12
CA MET A 346 -9.17 9.74 -6.26
C MET A 346 -7.78 10.25 -5.88
N ILE A 347 -7.57 10.85 -4.71
CA ILE A 347 -6.22 11.32 -4.34
C ILE A 347 -5.22 10.17 -4.33
N HIS A 348 -5.61 8.97 -3.88
CA HIS A 348 -4.72 7.81 -3.90
C HIS A 348 -4.45 7.32 -5.34
N HIS A 349 -5.41 7.47 -6.25
CA HIS A 349 -5.23 7.14 -7.67
C HIS A 349 -4.28 8.12 -8.38
N TYR A 350 -4.46 9.42 -8.14
CA TYR A 350 -3.60 10.49 -8.69
C TYR A 350 -2.24 10.60 -8.02
N ARG A 351 -2.08 10.12 -6.78
CA ARG A 351 -0.76 10.01 -6.12
C ARG A 351 0.18 9.04 -6.83
N HIS A 352 -0.35 8.02 -7.51
CA HIS A 352 0.45 6.95 -8.11
C HIS A 352 0.43 6.96 -9.63
N GLN A 353 -0.62 7.49 -10.26
CA GLN A 353 -0.62 7.74 -11.69
C GLN A 353 -0.24 9.20 -11.93
N LYS A 354 0.88 9.45 -12.61
CA LYS A 354 1.17 10.79 -13.13
C LYS A 354 0.08 11.09 -14.17
N PRO A 355 -0.97 11.93 -13.92
CA PRO A 355 -1.79 12.39 -15.03
C PRO A 355 -0.86 13.03 -16.07
N PRO A 356 -0.98 12.73 -17.37
CA PRO A 356 -0.20 13.45 -18.36
C PRO A 356 -0.46 14.95 -18.16
N PHE A 357 0.58 15.77 -18.31
CA PHE A 357 0.39 17.21 -18.41
C PHE A 357 -0.68 17.50 -19.48
N SER A 358 -1.40 18.61 -19.34
CA SER A 358 -2.26 19.06 -20.45
C SER A 358 -1.41 19.22 -21.71
N LYS A 359 -2.01 19.06 -22.90
CA LYS A 359 -1.26 19.16 -24.16
C LYS A 359 -0.55 20.51 -24.28
N GLU A 360 -1.15 21.56 -23.73
CA GLU A 360 -0.61 22.92 -23.70
C GLU A 360 0.61 23.02 -22.78
N ALA A 361 0.59 22.38 -21.61
CA ALA A 361 1.73 22.33 -20.71
C ALA A 361 2.87 21.45 -21.27
N LEU A 362 2.54 20.31 -21.90
CA LEU A 362 3.54 19.47 -22.59
C LEU A 362 4.26 20.24 -23.70
N ALA A 363 3.52 21.02 -24.49
CA ALA A 363 4.08 21.83 -25.56
C ALA A 363 5.10 22.88 -25.07
N LEU A 364 5.03 23.28 -23.78
CA LEU A 364 6.02 24.17 -23.15
C LEU A 364 7.16 23.40 -22.48
N VAL A 365 6.87 22.27 -21.84
CA VAL A 365 7.84 21.46 -21.09
C VAL A 365 8.79 20.70 -22.01
N GLU A 366 8.31 20.08 -23.09
CA GLU A 366 9.15 19.25 -23.98
C GLU A 366 10.30 20.04 -24.64
N PRO A 367 10.08 21.24 -25.23
CA PRO A 367 11.18 22.04 -25.76
C PRO A 367 12.19 22.44 -24.69
N PHE A 368 11.72 22.73 -23.47
CA PHE A 368 12.57 23.08 -22.34
C PHE A 368 13.43 21.88 -21.89
N GLU A 369 12.85 20.69 -21.77
CA GLU A 369 13.59 19.46 -21.41
C GLU A 369 14.66 19.15 -22.46
N LYS A 370 14.30 19.27 -23.74
CA LYS A 370 15.24 19.13 -24.86
C LYS A 370 16.36 20.15 -24.78
N GLU A 371 16.04 21.44 -24.60
CA GLU A 371 17.04 22.50 -24.46
C GLU A 371 17.96 22.27 -23.26
N THR A 372 17.42 21.81 -22.13
CA THR A 372 18.19 21.47 -20.93
C THR A 372 19.17 20.34 -21.20
N HIS A 373 18.74 19.31 -21.92
CA HIS A 373 19.59 18.20 -22.35
C HIS A 373 20.67 18.64 -23.34
N ASP A 374 20.33 19.50 -24.30
CA ASP A 374 21.27 20.04 -25.29
C ASP A 374 22.33 20.93 -24.62
N ARG A 375 21.96 21.77 -23.64
CA ARG A 375 22.90 22.55 -22.83
C ARG A 375 23.84 21.68 -22.00
N ARG A 376 23.32 20.57 -21.45
CA ARG A 376 24.14 19.58 -20.74
C ARG A 376 25.17 18.94 -21.68
N ARG A 377 24.74 18.48 -22.85
CA ARG A 377 25.64 17.94 -23.89
C ARG A 377 26.69 18.95 -24.32
N ALA A 378 26.34 20.24 -24.45
CA ALA A 378 27.29 21.28 -24.78
C ALA A 378 28.33 21.50 -23.66
N CYS A 379 27.92 21.43 -22.40
CA CYS A 379 28.81 21.48 -21.24
C CYS A 379 29.77 20.27 -21.22
N GLU A 380 29.25 19.06 -21.44
CA GLU A 380 30.05 17.82 -21.55
C GLU A 380 31.04 17.89 -22.73
N ALA A 381 30.61 18.42 -23.87
CA ALA A 381 31.48 18.65 -25.03
C ALA A 381 32.59 19.67 -24.74
N SER A 382 32.34 20.63 -23.84
CA SER A 382 33.31 21.64 -23.42
C SER A 382 34.30 21.13 -22.36
N GLU A 383 33.88 20.18 -21.53
CA GLU A 383 34.74 19.51 -20.54
C GLU A 383 35.73 18.52 -21.17
N LEU A 384 35.29 17.85 -22.25
CA LEU A 384 36.06 16.77 -22.88
C LEU A 384 37.50 17.17 -23.30
N PRO A 385 37.76 18.34 -23.91
CA PRO A 385 39.11 18.81 -24.20
C PRO A 385 39.99 18.95 -22.95
N GLU A 386 39.46 19.50 -21.85
CA GLU A 386 40.21 19.69 -20.60
C GLU A 386 40.54 18.35 -19.95
N ARG A 387 39.61 17.40 -20.00
CA ARG A 387 39.87 16.02 -19.57
C ARG A 387 40.98 15.37 -20.39
N ARG A 388 40.96 15.55 -21.72
CA ARG A 388 42.02 15.01 -22.60
C ARG A 388 43.37 15.64 -22.28
N ARG A 389 43.43 16.95 -22.01
CA ARG A 389 44.66 17.63 -21.57
C ARG A 389 45.18 17.06 -20.25
N LEU A 390 44.30 16.83 -19.27
CA LEU A 390 44.67 16.24 -17.98
C LEU A 390 45.26 14.83 -18.16
N ILE A 391 44.58 13.96 -18.92
CA ILE A 391 45.05 12.60 -19.21
C ILE A 391 46.42 12.63 -19.88
N GLU A 392 46.60 13.50 -20.88
CA GLU A 392 47.86 13.60 -21.60
C GLU A 392 48.99 14.12 -20.70
N ALA A 393 48.69 15.08 -19.83
CA ALA A 393 49.64 15.56 -18.84
C ALA A 393 50.06 14.46 -17.85
N PHE A 394 49.12 13.62 -17.38
CA PHE A 394 49.46 12.46 -16.55
C PHE A 394 50.31 11.43 -17.29
N ARG A 395 50.02 11.18 -18.58
CA ARG A 395 50.86 10.30 -19.41
C ARG A 395 52.28 10.81 -19.57
N ASN A 396 52.45 12.12 -19.69
CA ASN A 396 53.78 12.74 -19.80
C ASN A 396 54.58 12.68 -18.50
N LEU A 397 53.92 12.57 -17.35
CA LEU A 397 54.56 12.38 -16.04
C LEU A 397 54.93 10.93 -15.74
N LEU A 398 54.37 9.96 -16.48
CA LEU A 398 54.57 8.53 -16.24
C LEU A 398 56.02 8.06 -16.48
N PRO A 399 56.70 8.49 -17.56
CA PRO A 399 58.10 8.14 -17.79
C PRO A 399 59.02 8.78 -16.74
N GLY A 400 59.66 7.95 -15.92
CA GLY A 400 60.61 8.40 -14.89
C GLY A 400 60.02 8.60 -13.49
N ALA A 401 58.72 8.38 -13.31
CA ALA A 401 58.11 8.35 -12.00
C ALA A 401 58.56 7.10 -11.20
N PRO A 402 58.78 7.21 -9.87
CA PRO A 402 58.91 6.06 -8.97
C PRO A 402 57.76 5.05 -9.12
N ALA A 403 57.97 3.81 -8.68
CA ALA A 403 56.98 2.74 -8.87
C ALA A 403 55.60 3.07 -8.25
N GLU A 404 55.58 3.64 -7.04
CA GLU A 404 54.34 4.03 -6.35
C GLU A 404 53.63 5.18 -7.09
N GLU A 405 54.37 6.21 -7.51
CA GLU A 405 53.84 7.33 -8.29
C GLU A 405 53.31 6.88 -9.67
N SER A 406 54.02 5.97 -10.33
CA SER A 406 53.60 5.38 -11.62
C SER A 406 52.28 4.62 -11.48
N GLN A 407 52.11 3.87 -10.38
CA GLN A 407 50.87 3.18 -10.09
C GLN A 407 49.72 4.17 -9.82
N ALA A 408 49.98 5.22 -9.03
CA ALA A 408 49.01 6.28 -8.76
C ALA A 408 48.57 7.01 -10.04
N LEU A 409 49.52 7.40 -10.90
CA LEU A 409 49.27 8.04 -12.20
C LEU A 409 48.46 7.12 -13.13
N SER A 410 48.80 5.83 -13.19
CA SER A 410 48.07 4.86 -14.03
C SER A 410 46.61 4.74 -13.58
N LYS A 411 46.35 4.60 -12.27
CA LYS A 411 44.98 4.61 -11.73
C LYS A 411 44.22 5.90 -12.07
N ALA A 412 44.90 7.05 -12.03
CA ALA A 412 44.30 8.34 -12.38
C ALA A 412 43.94 8.39 -13.88
N ILE A 413 44.86 7.98 -14.76
CA ILE A 413 44.61 7.88 -16.21
C ILE A 413 43.42 6.97 -16.49
N ASP A 414 43.39 5.78 -15.90
CA ASP A 414 42.27 4.84 -16.05
C ASP A 414 40.96 5.47 -15.57
N PHE A 415 41.00 6.15 -14.42
CA PHE A 415 39.84 6.84 -13.85
C PHE A 415 39.32 7.95 -14.76
N PHE A 416 40.16 8.70 -15.47
CA PHE A 416 39.72 9.78 -16.39
C PHE A 416 39.45 9.30 -17.82
N THR A 417 40.01 8.15 -18.22
CA THR A 417 39.84 7.56 -19.55
C THR A 417 38.57 6.75 -19.67
N ALA A 418 38.13 6.09 -18.59
CA ALA A 418 36.91 5.27 -18.61
C ALA A 418 35.72 6.03 -19.22
N ASP A 419 34.90 5.41 -20.06
CA ASP A 419 33.74 6.11 -20.56
C ASP A 419 32.70 6.16 -19.44
N TYR A 420 32.37 7.37 -19.00
CA TYR A 420 31.30 7.57 -18.04
C TYR A 420 30.61 8.86 -18.44
N THR A 421 29.31 8.79 -18.72
CA THR A 421 28.43 9.93 -19.03
C THR A 421 28.19 10.89 -17.84
N ILE A 422 29.16 11.01 -16.94
CA ILE A 422 29.08 11.74 -15.66
C ILE A 422 29.34 13.25 -15.83
N GLY A 423 29.81 13.67 -17.01
CA GLY A 423 30.11 15.06 -17.30
C GLY A 423 31.11 15.69 -16.31
N PRO A 424 31.07 17.01 -16.10
CA PRO A 424 32.07 17.73 -15.29
C PRO A 424 32.12 17.33 -13.80
N GLN A 425 31.10 16.63 -13.29
CA GLN A 425 31.10 16.13 -11.91
C GLN A 425 32.16 15.07 -11.62
N ARG A 426 32.74 14.49 -12.67
CA ARG A 426 33.72 13.42 -12.60
C ARG A 426 34.96 13.79 -11.78
N GLY A 427 35.47 15.01 -11.95
CA GLY A 427 36.61 15.50 -11.19
C GLY A 427 36.35 15.46 -9.68
N ARG A 428 35.14 15.80 -9.23
CA ARG A 428 34.78 15.81 -7.80
C ARG A 428 34.77 14.40 -7.19
N LEU A 429 34.58 13.37 -8.00
CA LEU A 429 34.49 11.98 -7.55
C LEU A 429 35.86 11.32 -7.42
N PHE A 430 36.85 11.77 -8.19
CA PHE A 430 38.23 11.34 -8.02
C PHE A 430 38.75 11.75 -6.64
N VAL A 431 39.40 10.82 -5.95
CA VAL A 431 40.17 11.09 -4.74
C VAL A 431 41.63 10.86 -5.12
N PRO A 432 42.46 11.90 -5.17
CA PRO A 432 43.88 11.74 -5.47
C PRO A 432 44.52 10.70 -4.54
N ASP A 433 45.27 9.78 -5.12
CA ASP A 433 46.12 8.85 -4.39
C ASP A 433 47.21 9.67 -3.66
N GLU A 434 47.60 9.27 -2.45
CA GLU A 434 48.59 10.03 -1.65
C GLU A 434 49.98 10.01 -2.28
N HIS A 435 50.25 9.02 -3.13
CA HIS A 435 51.48 8.91 -3.93
C HIS A 435 51.37 9.63 -5.28
N LEU A 436 50.29 10.38 -5.56
CA LEU A 436 50.20 11.14 -6.81
C LEU A 436 51.23 12.29 -6.80
N PRO A 437 52.07 12.44 -7.85
CA PRO A 437 53.09 13.49 -7.88
C PRO A 437 52.48 14.87 -7.67
N LYS A 438 53.18 15.77 -6.97
CA LYS A 438 52.69 17.13 -6.68
C LYS A 438 52.21 17.86 -7.95
N GLY A 439 52.96 17.78 -9.05
CA GLY A 439 52.56 18.39 -10.32
C GLY A 439 51.28 17.80 -10.91
N ALA A 440 51.02 16.50 -10.71
CA ALA A 440 49.77 15.86 -11.13
C ALA A 440 48.59 16.28 -10.24
N VAL A 441 48.81 16.49 -8.94
CA VAL A 441 47.79 17.05 -8.02
C VAL A 441 47.41 18.47 -8.46
N GLU A 442 48.40 19.32 -8.76
CA GLU A 442 48.16 20.70 -9.23
C GLU A 442 47.34 20.72 -10.53
N LEU A 443 47.69 19.88 -11.52
CA LEU A 443 46.93 19.73 -12.77
C LEU A 443 45.49 19.24 -12.55
N PHE A 444 45.30 18.29 -11.63
CA PHE A 444 43.97 17.82 -11.26
C PHE A 444 43.13 18.91 -10.59
N GLU A 445 43.73 19.72 -9.71
CA GLU A 445 43.06 20.86 -9.09
C GLU A 445 42.68 21.94 -10.11
N ASP A 446 43.53 22.21 -11.10
CA ASP A 446 43.21 23.09 -12.23
C ASP A 446 42.00 22.59 -13.01
N TYR A 447 42.02 21.32 -13.42
CA TYR A 447 40.88 20.68 -14.09
C TYR A 447 39.60 20.73 -13.22
N CYS A 448 39.71 20.54 -11.90
CA CYS A 448 38.56 20.69 -11.00
C CYS A 448 38.03 22.13 -10.97
N ARG A 449 38.91 23.14 -10.98
CA ARG A 449 38.48 24.55 -11.03
C ARG A 449 37.73 24.86 -12.31
N GLU A 450 38.24 24.43 -13.45
CA GLU A 450 37.62 24.66 -14.77
C GLU A 450 36.27 23.96 -14.90
N THR A 451 36.19 22.69 -14.48
CA THR A 451 34.92 21.94 -14.49
C THR A 451 33.87 22.54 -13.56
N VAL A 452 34.27 23.06 -12.39
CA VAL A 452 33.38 23.82 -11.49
C VAL A 452 32.84 25.08 -12.16
N GLN A 453 33.65 25.81 -12.94
CA GLN A 453 33.17 26.99 -13.68
C GLN A 453 32.16 26.60 -14.77
N LEU A 454 32.40 25.53 -15.52
CA LEU A 454 31.46 25.00 -16.52
C LEU A 454 30.13 24.61 -15.87
N GLU A 455 30.16 23.96 -14.71
CA GLU A 455 28.97 23.60 -13.93
C GLU A 455 28.21 24.84 -13.44
N GLN A 456 28.91 25.86 -12.94
CA GLN A 456 28.30 27.12 -12.51
C GLN A 456 27.61 27.83 -13.68
N GLN A 457 28.25 27.87 -14.85
CA GLN A 457 27.64 28.44 -16.05
C GLN A 457 26.39 27.66 -16.48
N LEU A 458 26.47 26.32 -16.46
CA LEU A 458 25.31 25.46 -16.75
C LEU A 458 24.16 25.72 -15.76
N ALA A 459 24.46 25.82 -14.46
CA ALA A 459 23.47 26.10 -13.42
C ALA A 459 22.80 27.47 -13.59
N VAL A 460 23.57 28.53 -13.88
CA VAL A 460 23.03 29.88 -14.15
C VAL A 460 22.12 29.87 -15.38
N ASN A 461 22.55 29.18 -16.45
CA ASN A 461 21.77 29.04 -17.67
C ASN A 461 20.46 28.27 -17.42
N GLN A 462 20.53 27.14 -16.71
CA GLN A 462 19.37 26.32 -16.35
C GLN A 462 18.39 27.07 -15.45
N SER A 463 18.87 27.77 -14.42
CA SER A 463 18.03 28.60 -13.54
C SER A 463 17.30 29.69 -14.32
N THR A 464 17.98 30.34 -15.28
CA THR A 464 17.35 31.37 -16.12
C THR A 464 16.26 30.78 -17.02
N ALA A 465 16.53 29.64 -17.66
CA ALA A 465 15.54 28.98 -18.51
C ALA A 465 14.36 28.45 -17.67
N ALA A 466 14.63 27.90 -16.50
CA ALA A 466 13.62 27.39 -15.58
C ALA A 466 12.68 28.48 -15.09
N ARG A 467 13.23 29.64 -14.73
CA ARG A 467 12.45 30.84 -14.38
C ARG A 467 11.55 31.27 -15.53
N LYS A 468 12.05 31.26 -16.78
CA LYS A 468 11.25 31.56 -17.97
C LYS A 468 10.10 30.55 -18.13
N LEU A 469 10.40 29.26 -18.07
CA LEU A 469 9.36 28.22 -18.16
C LEU A 469 8.31 28.39 -17.06
N ARG A 470 8.71 28.72 -15.84
CA ARG A 470 7.79 28.97 -14.73
C ARG A 470 6.85 30.14 -15.00
N GLU A 471 7.34 31.23 -15.59
CA GLU A 471 6.49 32.35 -16.01
C GLU A 471 5.54 31.95 -17.15
N ASP A 472 6.01 31.18 -18.13
CA ASP A 472 5.18 30.70 -19.24
C ASP A 472 4.08 29.75 -18.74
N LEU A 473 4.40 28.84 -17.82
CA LEU A 473 3.43 27.93 -17.20
C LEU A 473 2.40 28.66 -16.32
N LYS A 474 2.72 29.81 -15.71
CA LYS A 474 1.72 30.60 -14.95
C LYS A 474 0.56 31.05 -15.84
N ALA A 475 0.80 31.35 -17.12
CA ALA A 475 -0.28 31.69 -18.04
C ALA A 475 -1.23 30.51 -18.27
N VAL A 476 -0.66 29.30 -18.44
CA VAL A 476 -1.45 28.07 -18.58
C VAL A 476 -2.23 27.77 -17.29
N VAL A 477 -1.59 27.88 -16.12
CA VAL A 477 -2.26 27.71 -14.82
C VAL A 477 -3.43 28.68 -14.67
N ARG A 478 -3.25 29.96 -15.00
CA ARG A 478 -4.34 30.96 -14.93
C ARG A 478 -5.51 30.59 -15.83
N GLN A 479 -5.24 30.10 -17.04
CA GLN A 479 -6.28 29.65 -17.96
C GLN A 479 -7.03 28.45 -17.40
N HIS A 480 -6.33 27.42 -16.91
CA HIS A 480 -6.94 26.24 -16.29
C HIS A 480 -7.77 26.60 -15.05
N VAL A 481 -7.30 27.55 -14.23
CA VAL A 481 -8.08 28.08 -13.10
C VAL A 481 -9.36 28.78 -13.57
N ALA A 482 -9.28 29.59 -14.63
CA ALA A 482 -10.44 30.27 -15.21
C ALA A 482 -11.47 29.27 -15.76
N ASP A 483 -10.99 28.17 -16.35
CA ASP A 483 -11.81 27.10 -16.92
C ASP A 483 -12.34 26.11 -15.86
N GLY A 484 -12.01 26.31 -14.58
CA GLY A 484 -12.43 25.45 -13.46
C GLY A 484 -11.65 24.12 -13.34
N GLN A 485 -10.55 23.97 -14.08
CA GLN A 485 -9.68 22.78 -14.07
C GLN A 485 -8.62 22.88 -12.96
N LEU A 486 -9.07 22.91 -11.69
CA LEU A 486 -8.23 23.19 -10.53
C LEU A 486 -7.16 22.11 -10.28
N THR A 487 -7.45 20.86 -10.63
CA THR A 487 -6.53 19.72 -10.45
C THR A 487 -5.39 19.77 -11.45
N GLU A 488 -5.69 20.07 -12.71
CA GLU A 488 -4.74 20.27 -13.79
C GLU A 488 -3.88 21.50 -13.52
N ALA A 489 -4.49 22.61 -13.09
CA ALA A 489 -3.78 23.82 -12.67
C ALA A 489 -2.78 23.53 -11.54
N TRP A 490 -3.19 22.80 -10.50
CA TRP A 490 -2.29 22.37 -9.44
C TRP A 490 -1.22 21.40 -9.93
N ALA A 491 -1.57 20.43 -10.78
CA ALA A 491 -0.58 19.48 -11.32
C ALA A 491 0.48 20.20 -12.16
N ILE A 492 0.10 21.21 -12.94
CA ILE A 492 1.03 22.06 -13.70
C ILE A 492 1.90 22.90 -12.76
N LEU A 493 1.31 23.48 -11.71
CA LEU A 493 2.04 24.32 -10.73
C LEU A 493 2.99 23.48 -9.86
N ALA A 494 2.55 22.32 -9.38
CA ALA A 494 3.28 21.42 -8.49
C ALA A 494 4.34 20.59 -9.21
N ARG A 495 4.14 20.33 -10.52
CA ARG A 495 5.19 19.79 -11.39
C ARG A 495 5.95 20.88 -12.14
N GLY A 496 5.57 22.14 -11.94
CA GLY A 496 6.38 23.30 -12.31
C GLY A 496 7.75 23.01 -11.73
N PRO A 497 8.75 22.68 -12.55
CA PRO A 497 9.76 21.79 -12.04
C PRO A 497 10.55 22.54 -10.98
N ASP A 498 10.86 21.86 -9.89
CA ASP A 498 11.67 22.37 -8.80
C ASP A 498 13.12 22.49 -9.31
N PHE A 499 13.32 23.35 -10.31
CA PHE A 499 14.54 23.47 -11.11
C PHE A 499 15.67 24.17 -10.37
N ASP A 500 15.36 24.82 -9.25
CA ASP A 500 16.37 25.20 -8.26
C ASP A 500 17.07 23.94 -7.70
N GLN A 501 16.47 22.76 -7.90
CA GLN A 501 16.98 21.43 -7.61
C GLN A 501 16.75 20.47 -8.79
N LEU A 502 17.17 20.83 -10.01
CA LEU A 502 17.75 19.80 -10.86
C LEU A 502 19.21 19.66 -10.42
N PRO A 503 19.55 18.91 -9.35
CA PRO A 503 20.91 18.43 -9.27
C PRO A 503 21.12 17.67 -10.57
N LEU A 504 22.23 17.96 -11.23
CA LEU A 504 22.78 17.17 -12.32
C LEU A 504 22.69 15.70 -11.93
N GLU A 505 21.63 15.04 -12.37
CA GLU A 505 21.29 13.71 -11.91
C GLU A 505 22.29 12.76 -12.55
N THR A 506 23.35 12.45 -11.81
CA THR A 506 24.35 11.47 -12.24
C THR A 506 23.91 10.11 -11.71
N PRO A 507 23.48 9.17 -12.58
CA PRO A 507 23.13 7.84 -12.14
C PRO A 507 24.35 7.14 -11.56
N VAL A 508 24.19 6.60 -10.35
CA VAL A 508 25.19 5.79 -9.66
C VAL A 508 24.51 4.55 -9.10
N LYS A 509 25.28 3.48 -8.95
CA LYS A 509 24.88 2.31 -8.18
C LYS A 509 25.47 2.45 -6.77
N PHE A 510 24.76 2.09 -5.71
CA PHE A 510 25.37 2.14 -4.38
C PHE A 510 25.01 0.97 -3.49
N ALA A 511 25.96 0.59 -2.64
CA ALA A 511 25.79 -0.43 -1.62
C ALA A 511 25.04 0.15 -0.41
N HIS A 512 23.95 -0.50 0.02
CA HIS A 512 23.03 -0.02 1.08
C HIS A 512 23.58 -0.05 2.52
N VAL A 513 24.58 -0.89 2.80
CA VAL A 513 25.21 -0.99 4.12
C VAL A 513 26.62 -1.58 3.96
N PRO A 514 27.60 -1.31 4.85
CA PRO A 514 28.95 -1.91 4.75
C PRO A 514 28.93 -3.44 4.74
N HIS A 515 27.89 -4.03 5.32
CA HIS A 515 27.68 -5.48 5.36
C HIS A 515 26.84 -6.01 4.20
N TRP A 516 26.28 -5.16 3.33
CA TRP A 516 25.58 -5.53 2.08
C TRP A 516 26.33 -4.98 0.86
N ALA A 517 27.63 -5.29 0.79
CA ALA A 517 28.48 -4.88 -0.33
C ALA A 517 28.09 -5.57 -1.66
N ASP A 518 27.29 -6.62 -1.57
CA ASP A 518 26.73 -7.45 -2.63
C ASP A 518 25.41 -6.90 -3.21
N HIS A 519 24.82 -5.84 -2.63
CA HIS A 519 23.55 -5.27 -3.08
C HIS A 519 23.70 -3.83 -3.56
N LEU A 520 23.62 -3.61 -4.86
CA LEU A 520 23.71 -2.28 -5.47
C LEU A 520 22.32 -1.82 -5.94
N SER A 521 21.86 -0.66 -5.49
CA SER A 521 20.64 -0.05 -6.03
C SER A 521 20.96 1.15 -6.90
N ASP A 522 20.06 1.41 -7.86
CA ASP A 522 20.03 2.67 -8.58
C ASP A 522 19.86 3.85 -7.64
N ALA A 523 20.67 4.86 -7.88
CA ALA A 523 20.58 6.15 -7.23
C ALA A 523 21.09 7.24 -8.16
N VAL A 524 20.84 8.46 -7.75
CA VAL A 524 21.23 9.66 -8.46
C VAL A 524 22.06 10.50 -7.51
N VAL A 525 23.24 10.93 -7.92
CA VAL A 525 24.07 11.87 -7.15
C VAL A 525 23.40 13.23 -7.12
N LEU A 526 23.18 13.76 -5.92
CA LEU A 526 22.69 15.11 -5.69
C LEU A 526 23.83 16.06 -5.30
N ASP A 527 24.79 15.59 -4.51
CA ASP A 527 25.93 16.40 -4.02
C ASP A 527 27.13 15.49 -3.67
N VAL A 528 28.34 16.05 -3.67
CA VAL A 528 29.59 15.33 -3.43
C VAL A 528 30.44 16.08 -2.40
N LYS A 529 30.72 15.44 -1.26
CA LYS A 529 31.67 15.90 -0.23
C LYS A 529 32.92 15.01 -0.24
N LYS A 530 33.97 15.44 0.49
CA LYS A 530 35.26 14.73 0.57
C LYS A 530 35.12 13.22 0.86
N ASN A 531 34.25 12.84 1.80
CA ASN A 531 34.12 11.45 2.26
C ASN A 531 32.75 10.80 1.98
N ALA A 532 31.79 11.56 1.44
CA ALA A 532 30.43 11.09 1.22
C ALA A 532 29.81 11.71 -0.04
N VAL A 533 28.83 11.02 -0.59
CA VAL A 533 28.03 11.43 -1.74
C VAL A 533 26.58 11.46 -1.28
N LEU A 534 25.91 12.58 -1.45
CA LEU A 534 24.47 12.68 -1.26
C LEU A 534 23.81 12.06 -2.48
N ILE A 535 22.99 11.06 -2.27
CA ILE A 535 22.29 10.36 -3.35
C ILE A 535 20.79 10.29 -3.10
N ARG A 536 19.98 10.21 -4.17
CA ARG A 536 18.53 9.96 -4.11
C ARG A 536 18.22 8.62 -4.77
N GLN A 537 17.27 7.86 -4.23
CA GLN A 537 16.90 6.55 -4.78
C GLN A 537 15.52 6.59 -5.45
N PRO A 538 15.44 6.89 -6.74
CA PRO A 538 14.18 6.76 -7.46
C PRO A 538 13.77 5.27 -7.57
N PRO A 539 12.48 4.91 -7.49
CA PRO A 539 11.33 5.74 -7.13
C PRO A 539 11.02 5.75 -5.62
N HIS A 540 11.74 4.97 -4.81
CA HIS A 540 11.32 4.62 -3.46
C HIS A 540 11.67 5.64 -2.37
N ASN A 541 12.66 6.49 -2.60
CA ASN A 541 13.10 7.49 -1.64
C ASN A 541 13.48 8.81 -2.32
N ASN A 542 12.60 9.80 -2.20
CA ASN A 542 12.85 11.16 -2.68
C ASN A 542 13.79 11.95 -1.76
N ASN A 543 14.05 11.48 -0.54
CA ASN A 543 14.96 12.15 0.36
C ASN A 543 16.41 11.77 0.01
N GLY A 544 17.28 12.78 -0.11
CA GLY A 544 18.71 12.56 -0.27
C GLY A 544 19.32 11.88 0.94
N VAL A 545 20.18 10.88 0.73
CA VAL A 545 20.92 10.15 1.76
C VAL A 545 22.41 10.34 1.53
N TRP A 546 23.14 10.76 2.56
CA TRP A 546 24.60 10.80 2.52
C TRP A 546 25.17 9.39 2.63
N VAL A 547 25.85 8.93 1.58
CA VAL A 547 26.48 7.62 1.50
C VAL A 547 27.99 7.77 1.43
N PRO A 548 28.77 7.07 2.26
CA PRO A 548 30.23 7.09 2.18
C PRO A 548 30.73 6.76 0.77
N ARG A 549 31.72 7.50 0.24
CA ARG A 549 32.24 7.30 -1.13
C ARG A 549 32.60 5.85 -1.44
N ARG A 550 33.20 5.14 -0.48
CA ARG A 550 33.55 3.70 -0.59
C ARG A 550 32.37 2.77 -0.90
N ARG A 551 31.13 3.23 -0.75
CA ARG A 551 29.89 2.49 -1.02
C ARG A 551 29.25 2.86 -2.37
N ILE A 552 29.76 3.87 -3.07
CA ILE A 552 29.31 4.22 -4.42
C ILE A 552 30.06 3.34 -5.43
N ARG A 553 29.34 2.91 -6.46
CA ARG A 553 29.83 2.20 -7.66
C ARG A 553 29.20 2.89 -8.88
N PHE A 554 29.90 2.97 -10.00
CA PHE A 554 29.30 3.54 -11.22
C PHE A 554 28.44 2.48 -11.92
N ALA A 555 27.38 2.90 -12.63
CA ALA A 555 26.48 1.97 -13.32
C ALA A 555 27.19 1.31 -14.54
N PRO A 556 26.83 0.05 -14.87
CA PRO A 556 27.53 -0.78 -15.88
C PRO A 556 27.19 -0.50 -17.35
N ASP A 557 26.51 0.60 -17.68
CA ASP A 557 26.07 0.85 -19.06
C ASP A 557 27.23 1.18 -20.03
N ASP A 558 28.46 1.34 -19.52
CA ASP A 558 29.66 1.56 -20.33
C ASP A 558 30.65 0.39 -20.13
N ALA A 559 30.87 -0.39 -21.19
CA ALA A 559 31.70 -1.58 -21.19
C ALA A 559 33.17 -1.27 -20.78
N ILE A 560 33.81 -2.12 -19.95
CA ILE A 560 35.25 -2.48 -20.03
C ILE A 560 35.68 -3.62 -19.07
N ALA A 561 36.57 -4.46 -19.62
CA ALA A 561 37.65 -5.34 -19.10
C ALA A 561 37.45 -6.39 -17.99
N VAL A 562 38.00 -7.58 -18.31
CA VAL A 562 38.21 -8.75 -17.46
C VAL A 562 39.38 -8.49 -16.48
N VAL A 563 39.15 -8.66 -15.17
CA VAL A 563 40.16 -8.47 -14.10
C VAL A 563 40.73 -9.83 -13.63
N LYS A 564 42.04 -9.91 -13.36
CA LYS A 564 42.73 -11.10 -12.82
C LYS A 564 42.81 -11.04 -11.27
N PRO A 565 42.96 -12.19 -10.57
CA PRO A 565 43.03 -12.20 -9.10
C PRO A 565 44.33 -11.55 -8.58
N GLY A 566 44.19 -10.47 -7.79
CA GLY A 566 45.31 -9.73 -7.16
C GLY A 566 45.21 -8.21 -7.26
N ASP A 567 44.35 -7.68 -8.13
CA ASP A 567 44.25 -6.25 -8.40
C ASP A 567 43.28 -5.50 -7.44
N PRO A 568 43.55 -4.22 -7.11
CA PRO A 568 42.68 -3.40 -6.27
C PRO A 568 41.32 -3.12 -6.95
N ILE A 569 40.28 -3.14 -6.09
CA ILE A 569 38.83 -2.94 -6.30
C ILE A 569 38.38 -2.75 -7.76
N PRO A 570 37.65 -3.73 -8.34
CA PRO A 570 37.16 -3.62 -9.71
C PRO A 570 36.07 -2.56 -9.80
N GLY A 571 36.18 -1.71 -10.82
CA GLY A 571 35.06 -0.95 -11.39
C GLY A 571 33.94 -1.87 -11.89
N PRO A 572 32.80 -1.30 -12.30
CA PRO A 572 31.60 -2.07 -12.66
C PRO A 572 31.88 -3.02 -13.85
N GLY A 573 31.40 -4.26 -13.72
CA GLY A 573 31.58 -5.30 -14.73
C GLY A 573 30.72 -5.11 -15.99
N MET A 574 31.14 -5.75 -17.08
CA MET A 574 30.48 -5.76 -18.39
C MET A 574 29.04 -6.31 -18.32
N GLN A 575 28.09 -5.66 -19.00
CA GLN A 575 26.73 -6.17 -19.17
C GLN A 575 26.77 -7.55 -19.84
N VAL A 576 26.06 -8.51 -19.24
CA VAL A 576 25.94 -9.87 -19.79
C VAL A 576 24.78 -9.87 -20.78
N THR A 577 25.10 -10.11 -22.05
CA THR A 577 24.14 -10.40 -23.12
C THR A 577 24.11 -11.90 -23.40
N ASP A 578 23.18 -12.37 -24.22
CA ASP A 578 23.16 -13.77 -24.68
C ASP A 578 24.45 -14.18 -25.42
N ALA A 579 25.19 -13.21 -25.96
CA ALA A 579 26.48 -13.42 -26.61
C ALA A 579 27.66 -13.43 -25.64
N THR A 580 27.48 -13.02 -24.38
CA THR A 580 28.56 -12.94 -23.40
C THR A 580 28.88 -14.34 -22.86
N PRO A 581 30.05 -14.92 -23.17
CA PRO A 581 30.37 -16.28 -22.73
C PRO A 581 30.60 -16.28 -21.23
N LEU A 582 29.67 -16.88 -20.49
CA LEU A 582 29.80 -17.10 -19.06
C LEU A 582 30.60 -18.38 -18.78
N LYS A 583 31.26 -18.42 -17.62
CA LYS A 583 31.99 -19.59 -17.14
C LYS A 583 31.54 -19.97 -15.74
N ARG A 584 31.52 -21.28 -15.45
CA ARG A 584 31.31 -21.78 -14.09
C ARG A 584 32.38 -21.19 -13.16
N GLY A 585 31.95 -20.71 -11.99
CA GLY A 585 32.78 -20.02 -11.01
C GLY A 585 32.97 -18.52 -11.25
N GLN A 586 32.45 -17.96 -12.35
CA GLN A 586 32.54 -16.52 -12.63
C GLN A 586 31.64 -15.72 -11.70
N THR A 587 32.16 -14.64 -11.10
CA THR A 587 31.35 -13.66 -10.40
C THR A 587 30.60 -12.78 -11.39
N VAL A 588 29.30 -12.62 -11.16
CA VAL A 588 28.36 -11.84 -11.97
C VAL A 588 27.49 -10.98 -11.05
N PHE A 589 26.86 -9.94 -11.59
CA PHE A 589 25.77 -9.24 -10.93
C PHE A 589 24.45 -9.64 -11.59
N TYR A 590 23.52 -10.16 -10.79
CA TYR A 590 22.17 -10.50 -11.22
C TYR A 590 21.20 -9.37 -10.86
N GLN A 591 20.42 -8.91 -11.83
CA GLN A 591 19.41 -7.89 -11.60
C GLN A 591 18.14 -8.52 -11.03
N TRP A 592 17.70 -8.04 -9.85
CA TRP A 592 16.41 -8.38 -9.27
C TRP A 592 15.68 -7.11 -8.87
N GLY A 593 14.57 -6.81 -9.56
CA GLY A 593 13.91 -5.52 -9.47
C GLY A 593 14.81 -4.37 -9.96
N SER A 594 14.95 -3.32 -9.16
CA SER A 594 15.82 -2.16 -9.40
C SER A 594 17.23 -2.30 -8.78
N SER A 595 17.59 -3.51 -8.34
CA SER A 595 18.86 -3.77 -7.66
C SER A 595 19.68 -4.84 -8.37
N LEU A 596 21.01 -4.74 -8.21
CA LEU A 596 21.98 -5.72 -8.66
C LEU A 596 22.53 -6.49 -7.45
N TYR A 597 22.58 -7.81 -7.56
CA TYR A 597 23.05 -8.73 -6.54
C TYR A 597 24.29 -9.45 -7.03
N GLU A 598 25.37 -9.42 -6.26
CA GLU A 598 26.56 -10.21 -6.56
C GLU A 598 26.25 -11.71 -6.41
N ALA A 599 26.56 -12.48 -7.44
CA ALA A 599 26.39 -13.91 -7.48
C ALA A 599 27.57 -14.58 -8.20
N THR A 600 27.70 -15.89 -8.06
CA THR A 600 28.67 -16.70 -8.78
C THR A 600 27.93 -17.66 -9.69
N VAL A 601 28.34 -17.77 -10.96
CA VAL A 601 27.79 -18.76 -11.89
C VAL A 601 28.11 -20.15 -11.35
N PHE A 602 27.10 -20.83 -10.82
CA PHE A 602 27.22 -22.17 -10.25
C PHE A 602 27.21 -23.24 -11.33
N ASP A 603 26.38 -23.07 -12.34
CA ASP A 603 26.27 -23.97 -13.48
C ASP A 603 25.74 -23.27 -14.74
N LEU A 604 26.04 -23.84 -15.90
CA LEU A 604 25.54 -23.38 -17.19
C LEU A 604 24.70 -24.51 -17.80
N THR A 605 23.40 -24.25 -17.99
CA THR A 605 22.49 -25.23 -18.57
C THR A 605 22.16 -24.84 -20.01
N GLY A 606 21.62 -25.78 -20.79
CA GLY A 606 21.15 -25.48 -22.14
C GLY A 606 20.01 -24.45 -22.21
N THR A 607 19.39 -24.12 -21.08
CA THR A 607 18.25 -23.19 -20.99
C THR A 607 18.54 -21.94 -20.16
N GLY A 608 19.75 -21.78 -19.62
CA GLY A 608 20.10 -20.61 -18.82
C GLY A 608 21.29 -20.80 -17.89
N VAL A 609 21.35 -19.95 -16.86
CA VAL A 609 22.46 -19.85 -15.92
C VAL A 609 21.96 -20.13 -14.52
N VAL A 610 22.56 -21.12 -13.84
CA VAL A 610 22.32 -21.33 -12.41
C VAL A 610 23.34 -20.49 -11.67
N ILE A 611 22.87 -19.56 -10.84
CA ILE A 611 23.72 -18.71 -10.02
C ILE A 611 23.62 -19.12 -8.54
N LYS A 612 24.74 -19.04 -7.83
CA LYS A 612 24.81 -19.12 -6.38
C LYS A 612 25.02 -17.71 -5.84
N TYR A 613 24.09 -17.21 -5.03
CA TYR A 613 24.27 -15.93 -4.33
C TYR A 613 25.51 -15.98 -3.43
N ARG A 614 26.22 -14.87 -3.31
CA ARG A 614 27.34 -14.78 -2.37
C ARG A 614 26.77 -14.89 -0.95
N ASP A 615 27.04 -16.04 -0.31
CA ASP A 615 26.39 -16.53 0.92
C ASP A 615 26.21 -15.46 2.02
N ARG A 616 24.95 -15.10 2.31
CA ARG A 616 24.49 -14.65 3.65
C ARG A 616 23.07 -15.06 4.04
N TRP A 617 22.24 -15.47 3.08
CA TRP A 617 20.96 -16.12 3.38
C TRP A 617 21.19 -17.63 3.48
N ARG A 618 21.58 -18.06 4.68
CA ARG A 618 21.25 -19.42 5.13
C ARG A 618 19.75 -19.55 5.29
#